data_AF-X1PYL2-F1
#
_entry.id   AF-X1PYL2-F1
#
_cell.length_a   1.000
_cell.length_b   1.000
_cell.length_c   1.000
_cell.angle_alpha   90.00
_cell.angle_beta   90.00
_cell.angle_gamma   90.00
#
_symmetry.space_group_name_H-M   'P 1'
#
loop_
_entity.id
_entity.type
_entity.pdbx_description
1 polymer ?
#
loop_
_entity_poly.entity_id
_entity_poly.type
_entity_poly.pdbx_seq_one_letter_code
_entity_poly.pdbx_strand_id
1 'polypeptide(L)'
;LTTGFDMFIDKVDANGASQWSVNGKEICITSSNQYGPFLCSDDDGGVLISWSDIRGTTDWDVYAQKLTSTGDNLWTLDGTLICNASGSSLSITGLVSFPSFIALLYISLGLAVNKTI
;
A
#
# COMPACT_ATOMS: atom_id res chain seq x y z
N LEU A 1 -7.39 -11.92 -12.08
CA LEU A 1 -6.07 -12.45 -11.76
C LEU A 1 -5.16 -12.15 -12.92
N THR A 2 -4.23 -11.23 -12.69
CA THR A 2 -3.26 -10.81 -13.70
C THR A 2 -2.06 -11.76 -13.69
N THR A 3 -1.07 -11.52 -14.56
CA THR A 3 0.17 -12.32 -14.58
C THR A 3 1.16 -11.93 -13.48
N GLY A 4 0.87 -10.88 -12.70
CA GLY A 4 1.66 -10.44 -11.55
C GLY A 4 1.19 -11.11 -10.25
N PHE A 5 1.90 -10.84 -9.16
CA PHE A 5 1.31 -11.07 -7.83
C PHE A 5 0.12 -10.10 -7.68
N ASP A 6 -0.94 -10.51 -7.00
CA ASP A 6 -2.08 -9.64 -6.68
C ASP A 6 -2.07 -9.43 -5.15
N MET A 7 -2.39 -8.22 -4.68
CA MET A 7 -2.46 -7.90 -3.26
C MET A 7 -3.89 -7.92 -2.74
N PHE A 8 -4.11 -8.73 -1.72
CA PHE A 8 -5.37 -8.83 -0.99
C PHE A 8 -5.17 -8.52 0.48
N ILE A 9 -6.20 -7.98 1.13
CA ILE A 9 -6.27 -7.79 2.57
C ILE A 9 -7.64 -8.21 3.08
N ASP A 10 -7.71 -8.72 4.30
CA ASP A 10 -8.98 -8.91 4.97
C ASP A 10 -8.90 -8.41 6.41
N LYS A 11 -10.06 -8.03 6.95
CA LYS A 11 -10.23 -7.76 8.37
C LYS A 11 -10.95 -8.96 8.96
N VAL A 12 -10.35 -9.56 9.99
CA VAL A 12 -10.93 -10.71 10.68
C VAL A 12 -11.37 -10.30 12.08
N ASP A 13 -12.53 -10.79 12.52
CA ASP A 13 -13.00 -10.58 13.88
C ASP A 13 -12.27 -11.50 14.90
N ALA A 14 -12.62 -11.37 16.18
CA ALA A 14 -12.02 -12.18 17.25
C ALA A 14 -12.28 -13.69 17.13
N ASN A 15 -13.25 -14.10 16.32
CA ASN A 15 -13.57 -15.50 16.03
C ASN A 15 -12.91 -15.98 14.73
N GLY A 16 -12.14 -15.12 14.05
CA GLY A 16 -11.49 -15.42 12.77
C GLY A 16 -12.42 -15.28 11.56
N ALA A 17 -13.60 -14.67 11.70
CA ALA A 17 -14.53 -14.46 10.60
C ALA A 17 -14.16 -13.22 9.79
N SER A 18 -14.08 -13.39 8.47
CA SER A 18 -13.89 -12.31 7.50
C SER A 18 -14.96 -11.21 7.64
N GLN A 19 -14.52 -9.95 7.57
CA GLN A 19 -15.38 -8.76 7.73
C GLN A 19 -15.47 -7.92 6.46
N TRP A 20 -14.51 -8.04 5.52
CA TRP A 20 -14.52 -7.21 4.30
C TRP A 20 -14.89 -8.02 3.06
N SER A 21 -14.43 -9.26 2.94
CA SER A 21 -14.74 -10.13 1.81
C SER A 21 -14.30 -11.57 2.11
N VAL A 22 -15.17 -12.54 1.79
CA VAL A 22 -14.89 -13.98 1.95
C VAL A 22 -13.59 -14.43 1.27
N ASN A 23 -13.15 -13.72 0.22
CA ASN A 23 -11.93 -14.03 -0.53
C ASN A 23 -10.82 -12.99 -0.31
N GLY A 24 -10.95 -12.13 0.71
CA GLY A 24 -10.15 -10.94 0.87
C GLY A 24 -10.59 -9.82 -0.08
N LYS A 25 -10.27 -8.59 0.31
CA LYS A 25 -10.46 -7.38 -0.48
C LYS A 25 -9.24 -7.13 -1.34
N GLU A 26 -9.46 -6.91 -2.62
CA GLU A 26 -8.43 -6.46 -3.57
C GLU A 26 -7.89 -5.07 -3.19
N ILE A 27 -6.56 -4.95 -3.17
CA ILE A 27 -5.84 -3.69 -2.90
C ILE A 27 -5.08 -3.22 -4.12
N CYS A 28 -4.43 -4.15 -4.81
CA CYS A 28 -3.75 -3.89 -6.07
C CYS A 28 -3.78 -5.15 -6.91
N ILE A 29 -4.44 -5.06 -8.07
CA ILE A 29 -4.57 -6.17 -9.03
C ILE A 29 -3.90 -5.84 -10.37
N THR A 30 -2.87 -5.00 -10.35
CA THR A 30 -2.09 -4.66 -11.54
C THR A 30 -1.18 -5.83 -11.94
N SER A 31 -0.90 -5.98 -13.24
CA SER A 31 -0.04 -7.04 -13.76
C SER A 31 1.45 -6.88 -13.41
N SER A 32 1.81 -5.86 -12.63
CA SER A 32 3.15 -5.63 -12.11
C SER A 32 3.41 -6.47 -10.87
N ASN A 33 4.65 -6.47 -10.39
CA ASN A 33 4.97 -7.09 -9.12
C ASN A 33 4.90 -6.06 -7.99
N GLN A 34 4.14 -6.38 -6.95
CA GLN A 34 4.07 -5.64 -5.70
C GLN A 34 4.84 -6.40 -4.62
N TYR A 35 5.59 -5.67 -3.81
CA TYR A 35 6.48 -6.24 -2.80
C TYR A 35 6.45 -5.47 -1.50
N GLY A 36 6.77 -6.21 -0.42
CA GLY A 36 7.00 -5.67 0.91
C GLY A 36 5.85 -4.82 1.43
N PRO A 37 4.61 -5.34 1.51
CA PRO A 37 3.51 -4.56 2.06
C PRO A 37 3.77 -4.24 3.53
N PHE A 38 3.61 -2.97 3.89
CA PHE A 38 3.57 -2.47 5.25
C PHE A 38 2.19 -1.91 5.56
N LEU A 39 1.66 -2.28 6.72
CA LEU A 39 0.33 -1.91 7.15
C LEU A 39 0.33 -1.33 8.56
N CYS A 40 -0.49 -0.30 8.76
CA CYS A 40 -0.79 0.24 10.08
C CYS A 40 -2.29 0.52 10.19
N SER A 41 -2.85 0.32 11.38
CA SER A 41 -4.21 0.79 11.67
C SER A 41 -4.25 2.32 11.62
N ASP A 42 -5.40 2.88 11.26
CA ASP A 42 -5.72 4.25 11.64
C ASP A 42 -6.56 4.28 12.93
N ASP A 43 -6.70 5.46 13.51
CA ASP A 43 -7.42 5.64 14.79
C ASP A 43 -8.94 5.42 14.65
N ASP A 44 -9.47 5.36 13.43
CA ASP A 44 -10.90 5.17 13.13
C ASP A 44 -11.23 3.68 12.80
N GLY A 45 -10.26 2.78 12.99
CA GLY A 45 -10.41 1.33 12.77
C GLY A 45 -10.31 0.88 11.31
N GLY A 46 -9.88 1.79 10.43
CA GLY A 46 -9.39 1.55 9.09
C GLY A 46 -7.91 1.18 9.06
N VAL A 47 -7.37 1.08 7.84
CA VAL A 47 -5.99 0.60 7.62
C VAL A 47 -5.34 1.41 6.51
N LEU A 48 -4.09 1.79 6.72
CA LEU A 48 -3.22 2.25 5.65
C LEU A 48 -2.28 1.11 5.26
N ILE A 49 -2.21 0.81 3.97
CA ILE A 49 -1.29 -0.15 3.38
C ILE A 49 -0.36 0.60 2.43
N SER A 50 0.92 0.28 2.46
CA SER A 50 1.92 0.80 1.52
C SER A 50 2.76 -0.35 0.99
N TRP A 51 3.22 -0.26 -0.26
CA TRP A 51 4.01 -1.28 -0.91
C TRP A 51 4.91 -0.69 -1.98
N SER A 52 5.94 -1.43 -2.35
CA SER A 52 6.78 -1.11 -3.52
C SER A 52 6.20 -1.78 -4.75
N ASP A 53 6.12 -1.05 -5.86
CA ASP A 53 5.51 -1.53 -7.11
C ASP A 53 6.35 -1.08 -8.31
N ILE A 54 6.52 -1.98 -9.29
CA ILE A 54 7.20 -1.67 -10.56
C ILE A 54 6.17 -1.66 -11.69
N ARG A 55 5.47 -0.53 -11.85
CA ARG A 55 4.44 -0.37 -12.90
C ARG A 55 5.01 0.18 -14.19
N GLY A 56 5.30 -0.69 -15.14
CA GLY A 56 5.70 -0.28 -16.50
C GLY A 56 7.07 0.41 -16.58
N THR A 57 7.88 0.33 -15.51
CA THR A 57 9.23 0.88 -15.42
C THR A 57 10.20 -0.21 -14.92
N THR A 58 11.45 0.14 -14.64
CA THR A 58 12.41 -0.69 -13.90
C THR A 58 12.58 -0.24 -12.44
N ASP A 59 11.91 0.82 -12.04
CA ASP A 59 12.11 1.51 -10.78
C ASP A 59 11.07 1.07 -9.75
N TRP A 60 11.49 0.95 -8.49
CA TRP A 60 10.57 0.65 -7.40
C TRP A 60 9.97 1.94 -6.87
N ASP A 61 8.69 2.15 -7.18
CA ASP A 61 7.92 3.26 -6.67
C ASP A 61 7.13 2.83 -5.43
N VAL A 62 6.90 3.74 -4.50
CA VAL A 62 6.06 3.48 -3.31
C VAL A 62 4.64 3.93 -3.59
N TYR A 63 3.74 2.96 -3.52
CA TYR A 63 2.30 3.17 -3.57
C TYR A 63 1.70 2.93 -2.19
N ALA A 64 0.54 3.53 -1.95
CA ALA A 64 -0.24 3.24 -0.77
C ALA A 64 -1.73 3.36 -1.03
N GLN A 65 -2.50 2.67 -0.20
CA GLN A 65 -3.95 2.69 -0.18
C GLN A 65 -4.43 2.85 1.27
N LYS A 66 -5.37 3.76 1.49
CA LYS A 66 -6.07 3.88 2.77
C LYS A 66 -7.46 3.26 2.65
N LEU A 67 -7.84 2.49 3.66
CA LEU A 67 -9.13 1.83 3.76
C LEU A 67 -9.89 2.34 4.98
N THR A 68 -11.22 2.50 4.85
CA THR A 68 -12.10 2.71 6.00
C THR A 68 -12.18 1.46 6.88
N SER A 69 -12.83 1.58 8.03
CA SER A 69 -13.10 0.44 8.93
C SER A 69 -14.01 -0.63 8.32
N THR A 70 -14.83 -0.25 7.32
CA THR A 70 -15.68 -1.12 6.50
C THR A 70 -14.95 -1.67 5.26
N GLY A 71 -13.71 -1.27 5.04
CA GLY A 71 -12.89 -1.75 3.94
C GLY A 71 -13.11 -0.98 2.64
N ASP A 72 -13.67 0.24 2.67
CA ASP A 72 -13.82 1.06 1.47
C ASP A 72 -12.50 1.76 1.14
N ASN A 73 -12.16 1.82 -0.16
CA ASN A 73 -10.97 2.53 -0.63
C ASN A 73 -11.17 4.04 -0.45
N LEU A 74 -10.27 4.70 0.28
CA LEU A 74 -10.27 6.16 0.46
C LEU A 74 -9.38 6.87 -0.55
N TRP A 75 -8.39 6.17 -1.12
CA TRP A 75 -7.58 6.69 -2.22
C TRP A 75 -7.80 5.87 -3.50
N THR A 76 -7.14 6.31 -4.58
CA THR A 76 -7.26 5.72 -5.91
C THR A 76 -7.17 4.20 -5.88
N LEU A 77 -8.04 3.53 -6.65
CA LEU A 77 -7.98 2.08 -6.84
C LEU A 77 -6.59 1.68 -7.34
N ASP A 78 -6.12 0.51 -6.92
CA ASP A 78 -4.77 0.04 -7.15
C ASP A 78 -3.69 0.95 -6.53
N GLY A 79 -4.04 1.78 -5.55
CA GLY A 79 -3.08 2.59 -4.80
C GLY A 79 -2.70 3.91 -5.46
N THR A 80 -2.36 4.86 -4.60
CA THR A 80 -1.87 6.19 -4.95
C THR A 80 -0.35 6.20 -4.85
N LEU A 81 0.31 6.74 -5.89
CA LEU A 81 1.75 6.95 -5.90
C LEU A 81 2.14 7.95 -4.82
N ILE A 82 2.87 7.51 -3.81
CA ILE A 82 3.40 8.40 -2.77
C ILE A 82 4.74 8.98 -3.18
N CYS A 83 5.58 8.13 -3.78
CA CYS A 83 6.97 8.45 -4.00
C CYS A 83 7.48 7.70 -5.21
N ASN A 84 8.08 8.43 -6.15
CA ASN A 84 8.86 7.82 -7.21
C ASN A 84 10.34 8.15 -7.01
N ALA A 85 11.19 7.19 -7.33
CA ALA A 85 12.63 7.39 -7.23
C ALA A 85 13.33 6.72 -8.40
N SER A 86 13.51 7.51 -9.45
CA SER A 86 14.12 7.08 -10.70
C SER A 86 15.51 6.49 -10.46
N GLY A 87 15.73 5.26 -10.92
CA GLY A 87 16.99 4.54 -10.75
C GLY A 87 17.29 4.06 -9.33
N SER A 88 16.29 3.88 -8.46
CA SER A 88 16.50 3.40 -7.08
C SER A 88 15.50 2.32 -6.65
N SER A 89 15.91 1.52 -5.67
CA SER A 89 15.02 0.64 -4.93
C SER A 89 14.55 1.34 -3.65
N LEU A 90 13.24 1.54 -3.51
CA LEU A 90 12.63 2.02 -2.26
C LEU A 90 12.15 0.83 -1.42
N SER A 91 12.55 0.83 -0.15
CA SER A 91 12.03 -0.10 0.85
C SER A 91 11.39 0.69 1.98
N ILE A 92 10.15 0.36 2.30
CA ILE A 92 9.39 0.97 3.39
C ILE A 92 9.88 0.35 4.69
N THR A 93 10.19 1.17 5.69
CA THR A 93 10.70 0.70 6.99
C THR A 93 9.81 1.13 8.15
N GLY A 94 8.87 2.05 7.92
CA GLY A 94 7.89 2.45 8.91
C GLY A 94 6.72 3.21 8.30
N LEU A 95 5.54 2.99 8.88
CA LEU A 95 4.28 3.63 8.50
C LEU A 95 3.53 4.05 9.76
N VAL A 96 3.13 5.31 9.84
CA VAL A 96 2.23 5.80 10.89
C VAL A 96 1.11 6.61 10.26
N SER A 97 -0.12 6.32 10.70
CA SER A 97 -1.32 7.05 10.31
C SER A 97 -1.79 7.89 11.49
N PHE A 98 -2.01 9.18 11.25
CA PHE A 98 -2.65 10.09 12.18
C PHE A 98 -3.95 10.62 11.57
N PRO A 99 -4.86 11.20 12.38
CA PRO A 99 -6.11 11.76 11.86
C PRO A 99 -5.90 12.86 10.80
N SER A 100 -4.79 13.59 10.86
CA SER A 100 -4.51 14.75 10.01
C SER A 100 -3.37 14.58 9.00
N PHE A 101 -2.52 13.56 9.16
CA PHE A 101 -1.43 13.29 8.22
C PHE A 101 -0.96 11.83 8.31
N ILE A 102 -0.22 11.42 7.30
CA ILE A 102 0.46 10.13 7.26
C ILE A 102 1.96 10.41 7.19
N ALA A 103 2.75 9.70 7.99
CA ALA A 103 4.19 9.73 7.84
C ALA A 103 4.69 8.37 7.35
N LEU A 104 5.48 8.44 6.28
CA LEU A 104 6.14 7.31 5.65
C LEU A 104 7.64 7.44 5.88
N LEU A 105 8.23 6.40 6.44
CA LEU A 105 9.68 6.25 6.53
C LEU A 105 10.11 5.19 5.52
N TYR A 106 11.03 5.56 4.63
CA TYR A 106 11.60 4.67 3.63
C TYR A 106 13.11 4.84 3.55
N ILE A 107 13.78 3.79 3.10
CA ILE A 107 15.19 3.81 2.71
C ILE A 107 15.29 3.71 1.18
N SER A 108 16.21 4.48 0.58
CA SER A 108 16.48 4.47 -0.86
C SER A 108 17.95 4.17 -1.11
N LEU A 109 18.22 3.38 -2.14
CA LEU A 109 19.56 3.19 -2.69
C LEU A 109 19.64 3.88 -4.06
N GLY A 110 20.06 5.15 -4.12
CA GLY A 110 20.14 5.94 -5.37
C GLY A 110 19.88 7.44 -5.18
N LEU A 111 20.08 8.24 -6.24
CA LEU A 111 19.91 9.71 -6.22
C LEU A 111 18.43 10.15 -6.23
N ALA A 112 18.18 11.33 -5.65
CA ALA A 112 16.97 12.16 -5.67
C ALA A 112 15.61 11.44 -5.59
N VAL A 113 15.05 11.42 -4.38
CA VAL A 113 13.69 10.94 -4.15
C VAL A 113 12.69 12.09 -4.34
N ASN A 114 11.79 11.96 -5.31
CA ASN A 114 10.71 12.93 -5.50
C ASN A 114 9.46 12.44 -4.75
N LYS A 115 9.04 13.21 -3.74
CA LYS A 115 7.76 12.99 -3.04
C LYS A 115 6.67 13.69 -3.84
N THR A 116 5.62 12.98 -4.22
CA THR A 116 4.56 13.51 -5.11
C THR A 116 3.33 13.98 -4.32
N ILE A 117 3.34 13.89 -2.99
CA ILE A 117 2.23 14.31 -2.13
C ILE A 117 2.71 14.98 -0.85
#